data_AF-A0A5D2QWA4-F1
#
_entry.id   AF-A0A5D2QWA4-F1
#
_cell.length_a   1.000
_cell.length_b   1.000
_cell.length_c   1.000
_cell.angle_alpha   90.00
_cell.angle_beta   90.00
_cell.angle_gamma   90.00
#
_symmetry.space_group_name_H-M   'P 1'
#
loop_
_entity.id
_entity.type
_entity.pdbx_description
1 polymer ?
#
loop_
_entity_poly.entity_id
_entity_poly.type
_entity_poly.pdbx_seq_one_letter_code
_entity_poly.pdbx_strand_id
1 'polypeptide(L)'
;MATKGNDQIIKENNCESKMGLPCVLEAFTSIFNTGSISNKCCSEIVVLGKVCHSAFVKRTLENPLFKDLNPAKIIAKSIQTWNNCLKDIGLLKLKKGSKT
;
A
#
# COMPACT_ATOMS: atom_id res chain seq x y z
N MET A 1 -13.64 7.25 -21.63
CA MET A 1 -12.51 6.32 -21.40
C MET A 1 -13.03 5.15 -20.59
N ALA A 2 -12.91 3.92 -21.07
CA ALA A 2 -13.30 2.74 -20.30
C ALA A 2 -12.33 2.55 -19.12
N THR A 3 -12.84 2.59 -17.90
CA THR A 3 -12.07 2.29 -16.70
C THR A 3 -11.76 0.79 -16.67
N LYS A 4 -10.47 0.42 -16.70
CA LYS A 4 -10.04 -0.98 -16.51
C LYS A 4 -10.42 -1.43 -15.09
N GLY A 5 -10.94 -2.66 -14.96
CA GLY A 5 -11.20 -3.27 -13.66
C GLY A 5 -9.92 -3.50 -12.85
N ASN A 6 -10.03 -3.56 -11.52
CA ASN A 6 -8.85 -3.70 -10.65
C ASN A 6 -8.07 -5.00 -10.90
N ASP A 7 -8.76 -6.09 -11.26
CA ASP A 7 -8.15 -7.38 -11.59
C ASP A 7 -7.25 -7.29 -12.82
N GLN A 8 -7.71 -6.55 -13.84
CA GLN A 8 -6.91 -6.28 -15.03
C GLN A 8 -5.69 -5.43 -14.67
N ILE A 9 -5.85 -4.41 -13.82
CA ILE A 9 -4.74 -3.55 -13.35
C ILE A 9 -3.70 -4.38 -12.59
N ILE A 10 -4.14 -5.26 -11.69
CA ILE A 10 -3.26 -6.14 -10.89
C ILE A 10 -2.42 -7.02 -11.80
N LYS A 11 -3.06 -7.67 -12.78
CA LYS A 11 -2.39 -8.56 -13.73
C LYS A 11 -1.41 -7.81 -14.63
N GLU A 12 -1.83 -6.70 -15.23
CA GLU A 12 -0.99 -5.92 -16.15
C GLU A 12 0.25 -5.30 -15.49
N ASN A 13 0.17 -5.00 -14.18
CA ASN A 13 1.26 -4.37 -13.42
C ASN A 13 2.06 -5.38 -12.58
N ASN A 14 1.82 -6.69 -12.72
CA ASN A 14 2.46 -7.74 -11.92
C ASN A 14 2.39 -7.46 -10.41
N CYS A 15 1.22 -7.00 -9.94
CA CYS A 15 1.01 -6.62 -8.54
C CYS A 15 0.99 -7.82 -7.59
N GLU A 16 0.90 -9.04 -8.13
CA GLU A 16 1.01 -10.30 -7.37
C GLU A 16 2.47 -10.65 -7.02
N SER A 17 3.41 -9.73 -7.27
CA SER A 17 4.84 -9.92 -6.98
C SER A 17 5.19 -9.91 -5.49
N LYS A 18 6.49 -10.01 -5.18
CA LYS A 18 7.12 -10.50 -3.94
C LYS A 18 6.91 -9.67 -2.65
N MET A 19 5.76 -9.05 -2.44
CA MET A 19 5.44 -8.56 -1.11
C MET A 19 5.31 -9.76 -0.16
N GLY A 20 6.10 -9.79 0.90
CA GLY A 20 6.01 -10.87 1.87
C GLY A 20 4.64 -10.84 2.55
N LEU A 21 4.05 -12.01 2.80
CA LEU A 21 2.79 -12.13 3.55
C LEU A 21 2.78 -11.31 4.86
N PRO A 22 3.87 -11.24 5.66
CA PRO A 22 3.91 -10.38 6.84
C PRO A 22 3.67 -8.90 6.50
N CYS A 23 4.27 -8.40 5.42
CA CYS A 23 4.09 -7.02 5.01
C CYS A 23 2.69 -6.77 4.43
N VAL A 24 2.10 -7.75 3.72
CA VAL A 24 0.70 -7.65 3.25
C VAL A 24 -0.24 -7.47 4.43
N LEU A 25 -0.08 -8.27 5.48
CA LEU A 25 -0.90 -8.18 6.70
C LEU A 25 -0.69 -6.86 7.45
N GLU A 26 0.54 -6.38 7.52
CA GLU A 26 0.86 -5.11 8.17
C GLU A 26 0.27 -3.91 7.41
N ALA A 27 0.41 -3.91 6.07
CA ALA A 27 -0.19 -2.91 5.20
C ALA A 27 -1.72 -2.90 5.32
N PHE A 28 -2.34 -4.09 5.30
CA PHE A 28 -3.77 -4.25 5.53
C PHE A 28 -4.19 -3.65 6.87
N THR A 29 -3.51 -4.03 7.96
CA THR A 29 -3.83 -3.56 9.31
C THR A 29 -3.66 -2.05 9.45
N SER A 30 -2.63 -1.48 8.82
CA SER A 30 -2.41 -0.03 8.82
C SER A 30 -3.53 0.73 8.11
N ILE A 31 -4.00 0.24 6.97
CA ILE A 31 -4.98 0.93 6.13
C ILE A 31 -6.43 0.71 6.61
N PHE A 32 -6.78 -0.53 6.96
CA PHE A 32 -8.17 -0.94 7.23
C PHE A 32 -8.53 -0.99 8.71
N ASN A 33 -7.55 -0.98 9.61
CA ASN A 33 -7.75 -0.94 11.06
C ASN A 33 -6.92 0.18 11.70
N THR A 34 -6.63 0.11 12.99
CA THR A 34 -5.73 1.01 13.73
C THR A 34 -4.33 0.42 13.84
N GLY A 35 -3.58 0.37 12.74
CA GLY A 35 -2.18 -0.05 12.72
C GLY A 35 -1.21 1.01 12.21
N SER A 36 0.08 0.81 12.47
CA SER A 36 1.19 1.46 11.77
C SER A 36 1.83 0.50 10.78
N ILE A 37 2.73 1.01 9.95
CA ILE A 37 3.53 0.21 9.05
C ILE A 37 5.02 0.42 9.34
N SER A 38 5.78 -0.66 9.32
CA SER A 38 7.20 -0.69 9.58
C SER A 38 7.99 -0.21 8.37
N ASN A 39 9.19 0.33 8.63
CA ASN A 39 10.12 0.74 7.57
C ASN A 39 10.49 -0.39 6.60
N LYS A 40 10.54 -1.63 7.10
CA LYS A 40 10.78 -2.83 6.30
C LYS A 40 9.65 -3.01 5.28
N CYS A 41 8.41 -3.02 5.74
CA CYS A 41 7.26 -3.22 4.86
C CYS A 41 6.95 -2.01 3.99
N CYS A 42 7.27 -0.79 4.45
CA CYS A 42 7.28 0.39 3.59
C CYS A 42 8.22 0.24 2.38
N SER A 43 9.39 -0.36 2.57
CA SER A 43 10.33 -0.60 1.46
C SER A 43 9.73 -1.55 0.43
N GLU A 44 9.04 -2.61 0.86
CA GLU A 44 8.36 -3.56 -0.03
C GLU A 44 7.18 -2.92 -0.77
N ILE A 45 6.34 -2.12 -0.09
CA ILE A 45 5.22 -1.40 -0.72
C ILE A 45 5.72 -0.42 -1.78
N VAL A 46 6.78 0.33 -1.49
CA VAL A 46 7.31 1.32 -2.42
C VAL A 46 7.95 0.65 -3.65
N VAL A 47 8.61 -0.49 -3.47
CA VAL A 47 9.11 -1.32 -4.58
C VAL A 47 7.96 -1.90 -5.42
N LEU A 48 6.88 -2.36 -4.77
CA LEU A 48 5.68 -2.84 -5.44
C LEU A 48 5.01 -1.74 -6.28
N GLY A 49 5.10 -0.50 -5.82
CA GLY A 49 4.70 0.69 -6.57
C GLY A 49 3.26 1.15 -6.28
N LYS A 50 3.01 2.42 -6.61
CA LYS A 50 1.76 3.11 -6.25
C LYS A 50 0.52 2.49 -6.91
N VAL A 51 0.67 2.00 -8.14
CA VAL A 51 -0.42 1.36 -8.89
C VAL A 51 -0.93 0.12 -8.14
N CYS A 52 0.00 -0.74 -7.72
CA CYS A 52 -0.32 -1.97 -7.01
C CYS A 52 -0.83 -1.71 -5.59
N HIS A 53 -0.25 -0.75 -4.87
CA HIS A 53 -0.79 -0.29 -3.58
C HIS A 53 -2.24 0.18 -3.71
N SER A 54 -2.54 0.99 -4.73
CA SER A 54 -3.90 1.49 -4.96
C SER A 54 -4.86 0.37 -5.37
N ALA A 55 -4.40 -0.56 -6.22
CA ALA A 55 -5.21 -1.69 -6.67
C ALA A 55 -5.54 -2.66 -5.53
N PHE A 56 -4.59 -2.91 -4.61
CA PHE A 56 -4.82 -3.69 -3.39
C PHE A 56 -5.97 -3.11 -2.56
N VAL A 57 -5.97 -1.80 -2.31
CA VAL A 57 -7.00 -1.15 -1.51
C VAL A 57 -8.36 -1.18 -2.21
N LYS A 58 -8.40 -0.87 -3.50
CA LYS A 58 -9.65 -0.88 -4.27
C LYS A 58 -10.26 -2.27 -4.37
N ARG A 59 -9.46 -3.30 -4.68
CA ARG A 59 -9.91 -4.70 -4.72
C ARG A 59 -10.44 -5.17 -3.36
N THR A 60 -9.83 -4.71 -2.26
CA THR A 60 -10.32 -5.02 -0.91
C THR A 60 -11.68 -4.37 -0.66
N LEU A 61 -11.87 -3.11 -1.07
CA LEU A 61 -13.15 -2.40 -0.94
C LEU A 61 -14.27 -2.96 -1.84
N GLU A 62 -13.92 -3.63 -2.94
CA GLU A 62 -14.88 -4.35 -3.80
C GLU A 62 -15.38 -5.65 -3.17
N ASN A 63 -14.63 -6.23 -2.23
CA ASN A 63 -15.04 -7.46 -1.58
C ASN A 63 -16.23 -7.18 -0.62
N PRO A 64 -17.37 -7.88 -0.77
CA PRO A 64 -18.56 -7.67 0.05
C PRO A 64 -18.34 -7.79 1.56
N LEU A 65 -17.29 -8.48 2.01
CA LEU A 65 -16.91 -8.58 3.42
C LEU A 65 -16.53 -7.21 4.03
N PHE A 66 -16.17 -6.23 3.21
CA PHE A 66 -15.75 -4.90 3.64
C PHE A 66 -16.74 -3.78 3.27
N LYS A 67 -17.97 -4.15 2.88
CA LYS A 67 -19.01 -3.21 2.42
C LYS A 67 -19.38 -2.13 3.45
N ASP A 68 -19.22 -2.43 4.74
CA ASP A 68 -19.58 -1.53 5.84
C ASP A 68 -18.46 -0.52 6.17
N LEU A 69 -17.28 -0.65 5.55
CA LEU A 69 -16.21 0.32 5.67
C LEU A 69 -16.54 1.58 4.87
N ASN A 70 -16.19 2.75 5.42
CA ASN A 70 -16.28 4.01 4.68
C ASN A 70 -15.15 4.08 3.63
N PRO A 71 -15.44 4.00 2.32
CA PRO A 71 -14.40 3.95 1.29
C PRO A 71 -13.54 5.22 1.27
N ALA A 72 -14.14 6.40 1.48
CA ALA A 72 -13.41 7.66 1.50
C ALA A 72 -12.39 7.71 2.66
N LYS A 73 -12.78 7.22 3.84
CA LYS A 73 -11.87 7.14 5.00
C LYS A 73 -10.72 6.18 4.74
N ILE A 74 -11.00 5.01 4.16
CA ILE A 74 -9.99 4.00 3.82
C ILE A 74 -9.03 4.53 2.75
N ILE A 75 -9.53 5.17 1.70
CA ILE A 75 -8.71 5.76 0.64
C ILE A 75 -7.81 6.86 1.20
N ALA A 76 -8.34 7.74 2.05
CA ALA A 76 -7.54 8.78 2.71
C ALA A 76 -6.41 8.17 3.55
N LYS A 77 -6.72 7.10 4.30
CA LYS A 77 -5.72 6.38 5.10
C LYS A 77 -4.68 5.67 4.24
N SER A 78 -5.09 5.06 3.13
CA SER A 78 -4.19 4.45 2.14
C SER A 78 -3.19 5.47 1.56
N ILE A 79 -3.66 6.68 1.22
CA ILE A 79 -2.80 7.77 0.75
C ILE A 79 -1.81 8.19 1.84
N GLN A 80 -2.28 8.32 3.08
CA GLN A 80 -1.45 8.66 4.22
C GLN A 80 -0.35 7.61 4.46
N THR A 81 -0.69 6.33 4.47
CA THR A 81 0.26 5.22 4.63
C THR A 81 1.32 5.24 3.52
N TRP A 82 0.92 5.44 2.26
CA TRP A 82 1.85 5.55 1.13
C TRP A 82 2.83 6.71 1.31
N ASN A 83 2.33 7.90 1.66
CA ASN A 83 3.16 9.09 1.86
C ASN A 83 4.11 8.95 3.05
N ASN A 84 3.66 8.32 4.14
CA ASN A 84 4.52 8.02 5.29
C ASN A 84 5.67 7.10 4.89
N CYS A 85 5.39 6.05 4.12
CA CYS A 85 6.44 5.14 3.63
C CYS A 85 7.48 5.84 2.74
N LEU A 86 7.04 6.74 1.84
CA LEU A 86 7.97 7.53 1.04
C LEU A 86 8.87 8.42 1.90
N LYS A 87 8.28 9.08 2.91
CA LYS A 87 9.01 9.93 3.85
C LYS A 87 10.03 9.12 4.65
N ASP A 88 9.64 7.98 5.21
CA ASP A 88 10.51 7.17 6.05
C ASP A 88 11.69 6.59 5.27
N ILE A 89 11.46 6.15 4.02
CA ILE A 89 12.55 5.72 3.13
C ILE A 89 13.48 6.88 2.81
N GLY A 90 12.96 8.07 2.51
CA GLY A 90 13.76 9.27 2.29
C GLY A 90 14.63 9.62 3.50
N LEU A 91 14.05 9.59 4.71
CA LEU A 91 14.77 9.82 5.96
C LEU A 91 15.85 8.75 6.23
N LEU A 92 15.58 7.48 5.91
CA LEU A 92 16.56 6.40 6.02
C LEU A 92 17.75 6.61 5.06
N LYS A 93 17.49 7.11 3.85
CA LYS A 93 18.55 7.43 2.87
C LYS A 93 19.43 8.58 3.36
N LEU A 94 18.84 9.65 3.91
CA LEU A 94 19.59 10.78 4.51
C LEU A 94 20.45 10.34 5.70
N LYS A 95 19.89 9.54 6.62
CA LYS A 95 20.64 9.02 7.78
C LYS A 95 21.81 8.11 7.39
N LYS A 96 21.71 7.41 6.25
CA LYS A 96 22.80 6.59 5.71
C LYS A 96 23.86 7.42 4.98
N GLY A 97 23.46 8.46 4.25
CA GLY A 97 24.38 9.39 3.58
C GLY A 97 25.19 10.28 4.52
N SER A 98 24.67 10.53 5.73
CA SER A 98 25.37 11.31 6.77
C SER A 98 26.41 10.49 7.58
N LYS A 99 26.65 9.22 7.24
CA LYS A 99 27.65 8.33 7.88
C LYS A 99 28.91 8.11 7.02
N THR A 100 29.19 9.01 6.09
CA THR A 100 30.45 9.09 5.33
C THR A 100 31.11 10.41 5.64
#